data_AF-A0A2S4JYY1-F1
#
_entry.id   AF-A0A2S4JYY1-F1
#
_cell.length_a   1.000
_cell.length_b   1.000
_cell.length_c   1.000
_cell.angle_alpha   90.00
_cell.angle_beta   90.00
_cell.angle_gamma   90.00
#
_symmetry.space_group_name_H-M   'P 1'
#
loop_
_entity.id
_entity.type
_entity.pdbx_description
1 polymer ?
#
loop_
_entity_poly.entity_id
_entity_poly.type
_entity_poly.pdbx_seq_one_letter_code
_entity_poly.pdbx_strand_id
1 'polypeptide(L)'
;MSIMNPAGMNRQALQVARTHQNHLPGRTEPLQSRGEPADFRDALLRGLEDVNAHQKAHEELSVQAVVRPESVDAHDLTIAAAKANTSLSIAKNVVDRVIQAYRDITSLR
;
A
#
# COMPACT_ATOMS: atom_id res chain seq x y z
N MET A 1 36.38 -24.93 -10.81
CA MET A 1 35.80 -23.82 -10.03
C MET A 1 35.28 -22.80 -11.05
N SER A 2 33.99 -22.91 -11.42
CA SER A 2 33.32 -21.98 -12.33
C SER A 2 32.04 -21.54 -11.65
N ILE A 3 32.03 -20.28 -11.25
CA ILE A 3 30.99 -19.65 -10.46
C ILE A 3 29.78 -19.33 -11.35
N MET A 4 28.62 -19.48 -10.73
CA MET A 4 27.27 -19.48 -11.30
C MET A 4 27.00 -18.37 -12.33
N ASN A 5 26.49 -18.78 -13.49
CA ASN A 5 25.82 -17.92 -14.48
C ASN A 5 24.36 -17.68 -14.03
N PRO A 6 23.93 -16.44 -13.75
CA PRO A 6 22.59 -16.15 -13.25
C PRO A 6 21.47 -16.31 -14.30
N ALA A 7 21.78 -16.61 -15.56
CA ALA A 7 20.80 -16.84 -16.62
C ALA A 7 20.07 -18.20 -16.55
N GLY A 8 20.48 -19.11 -15.65
CA GLY A 8 19.97 -20.49 -15.57
C GLY A 8 19.01 -20.79 -14.41
N MET A 9 18.64 -19.80 -13.59
CA MET A 9 17.74 -20.03 -12.45
C MET A 9 16.30 -20.18 -12.96
N ASN A 10 15.99 -21.37 -13.44
CA ASN A 10 14.64 -21.82 -13.70
C ASN A 10 13.85 -21.70 -12.38
N ARG A 11 12.90 -20.75 -12.33
CA ARG A 11 11.96 -20.59 -11.21
C ARG A 11 11.02 -21.78 -11.20
N GLN A 12 11.52 -22.95 -10.81
CA GLN A 12 10.70 -24.12 -10.59
C GLN A 12 9.70 -23.77 -9.50
N ALA A 13 8.44 -23.58 -9.90
CA ALA A 13 7.35 -23.41 -8.98
C ALA A 13 7.32 -24.66 -8.08
N LEU A 14 7.74 -24.50 -6.82
CA LEU A 14 7.63 -25.55 -5.83
C LEU A 14 6.14 -25.84 -5.67
N GLN A 15 5.71 -27.00 -6.15
CA GLN A 15 4.33 -27.44 -6.02
C GLN A 15 4.09 -27.73 -4.53
N VAL A 16 3.41 -26.82 -3.85
CA VAL A 16 3.05 -27.01 -2.44
C VAL A 16 1.93 -28.05 -2.38
N ALA A 17 2.27 -29.27 -1.94
CA ALA A 17 1.30 -30.33 -1.77
C ALA A 17 0.24 -29.92 -0.72
N ARG A 18 -1.04 -30.09 -1.04
CA ARG A 18 -2.13 -29.82 -0.11
C ARG A 18 -2.14 -30.91 0.97
N THR A 19 -1.64 -30.59 2.16
CA THR A 19 -1.62 -31.54 3.30
C THR A 19 -2.97 -31.69 4.02
N HIS A 20 -3.90 -30.75 3.83
CA HIS A 20 -5.23 -30.78 4.45
C HIS A 20 -6.31 -30.18 3.52
N GLN A 21 -7.55 -30.67 3.60
CA GLN A 21 -8.63 -30.30 2.66
C GLN A 21 -8.93 -28.79 2.63
N ASN A 22 -8.76 -28.10 3.76
CA ASN A 22 -9.01 -26.66 3.90
C ASN A 22 -7.81 -25.79 3.50
N HIS A 23 -6.67 -26.37 3.12
CA HIS A 23 -5.53 -25.58 2.67
C HIS A 23 -5.79 -25.07 1.25
N LEU A 24 -5.58 -23.76 1.08
CA LEU A 24 -5.64 -23.13 -0.23
C LEU A 24 -4.64 -23.82 -1.17
N PRO A 25 -5.04 -24.23 -2.37
CA PRO A 25 -4.10 -24.77 -3.34
C PRO A 25 -3.03 -23.72 -3.62
N GLY A 26 -1.78 -24.16 -3.79
CA GLY A 26 -0.73 -23.29 -4.30
C GLY A 26 -1.20 -22.64 -5.60
N ARG A 27 -0.87 -21.35 -5.80
CA ARG A 27 -1.33 -20.58 -6.96
C ARG A 27 -0.81 -21.22 -8.24
N THR A 28 -1.70 -21.84 -9.01
CA THR A 28 -1.38 -22.50 -10.30
C THR A 28 -1.55 -21.57 -11.50
N GLU A 29 -2.20 -20.43 -11.31
CA GLU A 29 -2.38 -19.45 -12.38
C GLU A 29 -1.04 -18.79 -12.72
N PRO A 30 -0.67 -18.71 -14.02
CA PRO A 30 0.48 -17.92 -14.43
C PRO A 30 0.31 -16.51 -13.88
N LEU A 31 1.37 -15.98 -13.25
CA LEU A 31 1.38 -14.60 -12.78
C LEU A 31 1.01 -13.71 -13.97
N GLN A 32 -0.20 -13.14 -13.95
CA GLN A 32 -0.58 -12.13 -14.92
C GLN A 32 0.52 -11.09 -14.92
N SER A 33 1.03 -10.78 -16.12
CA SER A 33 1.96 -9.67 -16.31
C SER A 33 1.39 -8.48 -15.57
N ARG A 34 2.05 -8.08 -14.48
CA ARG A 34 1.69 -6.87 -13.76
C ARG A 34 1.93 -5.78 -14.78
N GLY A 35 0.85 -5.19 -15.30
CA GLY A 35 0.91 -4.14 -16.31
C GLY A 35 1.92 -3.08 -15.91
N GLU A 36 2.45 -2.37 -16.92
CA GLU A 36 3.52 -1.37 -16.79
C GLU A 36 3.43 -0.61 -15.46
N PRO A 37 4.52 -0.57 -14.67
CA PRO A 37 4.50 0.13 -13.40
C PRO A 37 4.06 1.58 -13.66
N ALA A 38 3.02 2.01 -12.96
CA ALA A 38 2.58 3.40 -13.04
C ALA A 38 3.77 4.31 -12.79
N ASP A 39 3.88 5.39 -13.57
CA ASP A 39 4.91 6.41 -13.36
C ASP A 39 4.87 6.86 -11.89
N PHE A 40 6.04 7.04 -11.28
CA PHE A 40 6.16 7.37 -9.87
C PHE A 40 5.35 8.62 -9.53
N ARG A 41 5.34 9.61 -10.42
CA ARG A 41 4.55 10.83 -10.28
C ARG A 41 3.06 10.53 -10.16
N ASP A 42 2.53 9.69 -11.05
CA ASP A 42 1.10 9.37 -11.06
C ASP A 42 0.72 8.54 -9.82
N ALA A 43 1.59 7.61 -9.40
CA ALA A 43 1.41 6.85 -8.18
C ALA A 43 1.41 7.76 -6.93
N LEU A 44 2.32 8.75 -6.89
CA LEU A 44 2.39 9.73 -5.81
C LEU A 44 1.13 10.60 -5.75
N LEU A 45 0.70 11.15 -6.90
CA LEU A 45 -0.50 11.99 -6.97
C LEU A 45 -1.75 11.22 -6.52
N ARG A 46 -1.94 9.99 -7.03
CA ARG A 46 -3.03 9.11 -6.56
C ARG A 46 -2.94 8.83 -5.06
N GLY A 47 -1.74 8.56 -4.55
CA GLY A 47 -1.55 8.35 -3.11
C GLY A 47 -1.94 9.56 -2.26
N LEU A 48 -1.70 10.78 -2.74
CA LEU A 48 -2.15 12.01 -2.06
C LEU A 48 -3.67 12.18 -2.12
N GLU A 49 -4.29 11.84 -3.26
CA GLU A 49 -5.75 11.82 -3.40
C GLU A 49 -6.38 10.79 -2.44
N ASP A 50 -5.79 9.60 -2.31
CA ASP A 50 -6.23 8.56 -1.40
C ASP A 50 -6.16 8.99 0.07
N VAL A 51 -5.08 9.69 0.48
CA VAL A 51 -4.96 10.28 1.82
C VAL A 51 -6.10 11.25 2.09
N ASN A 52 -6.38 12.16 1.15
CA ASN A 52 -7.48 13.11 1.28
C ASN A 52 -8.84 12.40 1.35
N ALA A 53 -9.05 11.36 0.53
CA ALA A 53 -10.27 10.55 0.58
C ALA A 53 -10.45 9.85 1.94
N HIS A 54 -9.37 9.32 2.53
CA HIS A 54 -9.42 8.71 3.86
C HIS A 54 -9.74 9.74 4.96
N GLN A 55 -9.17 10.95 4.88
CA GLN A 55 -9.49 12.02 5.82
C GLN A 55 -10.96 12.43 5.74
N LYS A 56 -11.49 12.64 4.53
CA LYS A 56 -12.91 13.00 4.31
C LYS A 56 -13.86 11.91 4.80
N ALA A 57 -13.56 10.64 4.52
CA ALA A 57 -14.37 9.52 4.99
C ALA A 57 -14.41 9.42 6.52
N HIS A 58 -13.27 9.64 7.19
CA HIS A 58 -13.24 9.69 8.65
C HIS A 58 -14.04 10.87 9.20
N GLU A 59 -13.93 12.06 8.60
CA GLU A 59 -14.67 13.25 9.01
C GLU A 59 -16.19 13.06 8.86
N GLU A 60 -16.64 12.53 7.71
CA GLU A 60 -18.06 12.24 7.45
C GLU A 60 -18.62 11.26 8.49
N LEU A 61 -17.92 10.16 8.76
CA LEU A 61 -18.31 9.18 9.78
C LEU A 61 -18.30 9.78 11.19
N SER A 62 -17.34 10.66 11.49
CA SER A 62 -17.25 11.33 12.79
C SER A 62 -18.44 12.28 13.00
N VAL A 63 -18.79 13.06 11.99
CA VAL A 63 -19.98 13.94 12.03
C VAL A 63 -21.24 13.10 12.17
N GLN A 64 -21.37 12.03 11.39
CA GLN A 64 -22.55 11.18 11.44
C GLN A 64 -22.70 10.46 12.79
N ALA A 65 -21.60 10.04 13.41
CA ALA A 65 -21.61 9.44 14.74
C ALA A 65 -22.10 10.40 15.83
N VAL A 66 -21.90 11.72 15.66
CA VAL A 66 -22.41 12.74 16.58
C VAL A 66 -23.88 13.05 16.34
N VAL A 67 -24.29 13.16 15.07
CA VAL A 67 -25.66 13.55 14.70
C VAL A 67 -26.67 12.39 14.81
N ARG A 68 -26.26 11.17 14.44
CA ARG A 68 -27.07 9.94 14.43
C ARG A 68 -26.20 8.74 14.85
N PRO A 69 -25.89 8.60 16.15
CA PRO A 69 -24.98 7.57 16.66
C PRO A 69 -25.42 6.13 16.34
N GLU A 70 -26.74 5.88 16.28
CA GLU A 70 -27.32 4.57 15.95
C GLU A 70 -27.11 4.15 14.49
N SER A 71 -26.71 5.08 13.62
CA SER A 71 -26.51 4.84 12.19
C SER A 71 -25.07 4.52 11.81
N VAL A 72 -24.14 4.49 12.77
CA VAL A 72 -22.70 4.30 12.54
C VAL A 72 -22.14 3.20 13.44
N ASP A 73 -21.38 2.26 12.86
CA ASP A 73 -20.64 1.26 13.65
C ASP A 73 -19.35 1.90 14.22
N ALA A 74 -19.10 1.69 15.51
CA ALA A 74 -17.91 2.19 16.19
C ALA A 74 -16.60 1.64 15.60
N HIS A 75 -16.61 0.41 15.07
CA HIS A 75 -15.46 -0.19 14.39
C HIS A 75 -15.19 0.51 13.07
N ASP A 76 -16.21 0.84 12.29
CA ASP A 76 -16.02 1.53 11.01
C ASP A 76 -15.44 2.93 11.23
N LEU A 77 -15.92 3.64 12.25
CA LEU A 77 -15.33 4.92 12.66
C LEU A 77 -13.85 4.77 13.06
N THR A 78 -13.54 3.75 13.84
CA THR A 78 -12.16 3.48 14.30
C THR A 78 -11.25 3.06 13.14
N ILE A 79 -11.73 2.22 12.23
CA ILE A 79 -11.00 1.80 11.03
C ILE A 79 -10.76 3.01 10.13
N ALA A 80 -11.76 3.88 9.94
CA ALA A 80 -11.61 5.11 9.16
C ALA A 80 -10.57 6.05 9.81
N ALA A 81 -10.63 6.22 11.13
CA ALA A 81 -9.64 7.01 11.87
C ALA A 81 -8.22 6.45 11.71
N ALA A 82 -8.06 5.12 11.83
CA ALA A 82 -6.78 4.44 11.66
C ALA A 82 -6.24 4.60 10.23
N LYS A 83 -7.10 4.47 9.21
CA LYS A 83 -6.74 4.69 7.80
C LYS A 83 -6.30 6.13 7.56
N ALA A 84 -7.06 7.11 8.04
CA ALA A 84 -6.73 8.53 7.89
C ALA A 84 -5.39 8.87 8.56
N ASN A 85 -5.18 8.44 9.81
CA ASN A 85 -3.94 8.70 10.54
C ASN A 85 -2.72 8.00 9.92
N THR A 86 -2.86 6.73 9.55
CA THR A 86 -1.75 5.96 8.98
C THR A 86 -1.36 6.49 7.61
N SER A 87 -2.34 6.74 6.73
CA SER A 87 -2.08 7.29 5.39
C SER A 87 -1.44 8.67 5.45
N LEU A 88 -1.93 9.56 6.32
CA LEU A 88 -1.33 10.88 6.53
C LEU A 88 0.11 10.78 7.06
N SER A 89 0.37 9.87 8.01
CA SER A 89 1.72 9.67 8.56
C SER A 89 2.70 9.19 7.49
N ILE A 90 2.27 8.28 6.61
CA ILE A 90 3.07 7.82 5.47
C ILE A 90 3.33 8.99 4.52
N ALA A 91 2.29 9.75 4.14
CA ALA A 91 2.43 10.90 3.25
C ALA A 91 3.41 11.93 3.79
N LYS A 92 3.32 12.25 5.09
CA LYS A 92 4.26 13.14 5.76
C LYS A 92 5.71 12.65 5.66
N ASN A 93 5.96 11.38 5.97
CA ASN A 93 7.31 10.81 5.88
C ASN A 93 7.90 10.90 4.46
N VAL A 94 7.07 10.69 3.43
CA VAL A 94 7.49 10.83 2.04
C VAL A 94 7.83 12.28 1.71
N VAL A 95 6.96 13.23 2.07
CA VAL A 95 7.18 14.66 1.84
C VAL A 95 8.45 15.14 2.56
N ASP A 96 8.63 14.75 3.83
CA ASP A 96 9.82 15.09 4.61
C ASP A 96 11.09 14.58 3.93
N ARG A 97 11.07 13.36 3.39
CA ARG A 97 12.20 12.80 2.64
C ARG A 97 12.49 13.54 1.34
N VAL A 98 11.45 13.97 0.63
CA VAL A 98 11.60 14.78 -0.60
C VAL A 98 12.21 16.15 -0.29
N ILE A 99 11.74 16.80 0.78
CA ILE A 99 12.30 18.09 1.24
C ILE A 99 13.77 17.91 1.63
N GLN A 100 14.11 16.85 2.35
CA GLN A 100 15.49 16.56 2.72
C GLN A 100 16.37 16.34 1.48
N ALA A 101 15.93 15.51 0.54
CA ALA A 101 16.67 15.26 -0.70
C ALA A 101 16.90 16.55 -1.51
N TYR A 102 15.91 17.44 -1.57
CA TYR A 102 16.05 18.73 -2.23
C TYR A 102 17.11 19.63 -1.56
N ARG A 103 17.10 19.68 -0.21
CA ARG A 103 18.12 20.42 0.56
C ARG A 103 19.51 19.84 0.34
N ASP A 104 19.65 18.52 0.38
CA ASP A 104 20.93 17.83 0.18
C ASP A 104 21.51 18.16 -1.20
N ILE A 105 20.71 18.06 -2.27
CA ILE A 105 21.12 18.40 -3.65
C ILE A 105 21.55 19.88 -3.77
N THR A 106 20.82 20.78 -3.13
CA THR A 106 21.10 22.23 -3.20
C THR A 106 22.34 22.60 -2.38
N SER A 107 22.54 21.98 -1.22
CA SER A 107 23.68 22.22 -0.34
C SER A 107 25.00 21.64 -0.83
N LEU A 108 24.94 20.65 -1.73
CA LEU A 108 26.11 20.04 -2.37
C LEU A 108 26.69 20.93 -3.50
N ARG A 109 25.95 21.95 -3.94
CA ARG A 109 26.39 22.97 -4.91
C ARG A 109 27.04 24.15 -4.21
#